data_AF-A0A0H3FNU3-F1
#
_entry.id   AF-A0A0H3FNU3-F1
#
_cell.length_a   1.000
_cell.length_b   1.000
_cell.length_c   1.000
_cell.angle_alpha   90.00
_cell.angle_beta   90.00
_cell.angle_gamma   90.00
#
_symmetry.space_group_name_H-M   'P 1'
#
loop_
_entity.id
_entity.type
_entity.pdbx_description
1 polymer ?
#
loop_
_entity_poly.entity_id
_entity_poly.type
_entity_poly.pdbx_seq_one_letter_code
_entity_poly.pdbx_strand_id
1 'polypeptide(L)' 'MAKIGDGVPRIIDKTVDFMASSQAFMEYLKKCPRLQRIPRDIPEDKKALFLSRLEYYRQLYRPTCDQQEAESER' A
#
# COMPACT_ATOMS: atom_id res chain seq x y z
N MET A 1 3.57 12.17 -29.59
CA MET A 1 4.90 11.63 -29.26
C MET A 1 5.07 11.65 -27.74
N ALA A 2 5.04 10.50 -27.07
CA ALA A 2 5.36 10.41 -25.65
C ALA A 2 6.88 10.26 -25.52
N LYS A 3 7.53 11.22 -24.86
CA LYS A 3 8.99 11.25 -24.68
C LYS A 3 9.37 10.18 -23.64
N ILE A 4 10.31 9.31 -23.99
CA ILE A 4 10.85 8.24 -23.13
C ILE A 4 11.48 8.91 -21.91
N GLY A 5 10.71 9.05 -20.82
CA GLY A 5 11.14 9.81 -19.64
C GLY A 5 9.99 10.48 -18.89
N ASP A 6 8.90 10.82 -19.58
CA ASP A 6 7.73 11.51 -18.96
C ASP A 6 6.98 10.61 -17.95
N GLY A 7 7.18 9.30 -18.05
CA GLY A 7 6.57 8.32 -17.15
C GLY A 7 7.35 8.01 -15.88
N VAL A 8 8.64 8.36 -15.80
CA VAL A 8 9.51 7.99 -14.66
C VAL A 8 9.00 8.50 -13.31
N PRO A 9 8.63 9.78 -13.13
CA PRO A 9 8.05 10.25 -11.88
C PRO A 9 6.72 9.53 -11.55
N ARG A 10 5.90 9.23 -12.57
CA ARG A 10 4.64 8.48 -12.41
C ARG A 10 4.86 7.02 -12.03
N ILE A 11 5.96 6.41 -12.46
CA ILE A 11 6.35 5.04 -12.10
C ILE A 11 6.76 5.00 -10.63
N ILE A 12 7.56 5.96 -10.17
CA ILE A 12 7.97 6.05 -8.75
C ILE A 12 6.74 6.23 -7.86
N ASP A 13 5.82 7.13 -8.23
CA ASP A 13 4.58 7.33 -7.48
C ASP A 13 3.73 6.06 -7.41
N LYS A 14 3.61 5.32 -8.52
CA LYS A 14 2.91 4.02 -8.56
C LYS A 14 3.61 2.95 -7.73
N THR A 15 4.94 2.90 -7.73
CA THR A 15 5.69 1.94 -6.92
C THR A 15 5.50 2.22 -5.44
N VAL A 16 5.57 3.49 -5.03
CA VAL A 16 5.33 3.92 -3.65
C VAL A 16 3.91 3.58 -3.21
N ASP A 17 2.92 3.81 -4.07
CA ASP A 17 1.52 3.46 -3.85
C ASP A 17 1.33 1.93 -3.72
N PHE A 18 1.99 1.14 -4.58
CA PHE A 18 1.98 -0.32 -4.50
C PHE A 18 2.63 -0.87 -3.22
N MET A 19 3.73 -0.26 -2.76
CA MET A 19 4.37 -0.63 -1.51
C MET A 19 3.48 -0.31 -0.31
N ALA A 20 2.81 0.84 -0.34
CA ALA A 20 1.88 1.27 0.71
C ALA A 20 0.66 0.35 0.78
N SER A 21 0.07 0.00 -0.37
CA SER A 21 -1.07 -0.92 -0.45
C SER A 21 -0.69 -2.33 0.00
N SER A 22 0.45 -2.86 -0.44
CA SER A 22 0.94 -4.18 -0.03
C SER A 22 1.13 -4.29 1.48
N GLN A 23 1.66 -3.24 2.11
CA GLN A 23 1.84 -3.23 3.56
C GLN A 23 0.51 -3.18 4.31
N ALA A 24 -0.40 -2.29 3.93
CA ALA A 24 -1.73 -2.23 4.53
C ALA A 24 -2.51 -3.54 4.33
N PHE A 25 -2.33 -4.21 3.18
CA PHE A 25 -2.95 -5.49 2.88
C PHE A 25 -2.40 -6.62 3.74
N MET A 26 -1.08 -6.70 3.95
CA MET A 26 -0.50 -7.69 4.86
C MET A 26 -0.93 -7.48 6.32
N GLU A 27 -1.11 -6.23 6.74
CA GLU A 27 -1.68 -5.88 8.05
C GLU A 27 -3.15 -6.34 8.14
N TYR A 28 -3.93 -6.16 7.08
CA TYR A 28 -5.31 -6.65 6.97
C TYR A 28 -5.39 -8.18 7.07
N LEU A 29 -4.54 -8.90 6.34
CA LEU A 29 -4.47 -10.36 6.38
C LEU A 29 -3.96 -10.92 7.72
N LYS A 30 -3.68 -10.06 8.71
CA LYS A 30 -3.04 -10.38 10.01
C LYS A 30 -1.73 -11.16 9.86
N LYS A 31 -1.11 -11.13 8.68
CA LYS A 31 0.19 -11.78 8.41
C LYS A 31 1.35 -10.98 9.01
N CYS A 32 1.15 -9.69 9.22
CA CYS A 32 2.13 -8.81 9.85
C CYS A 32 1.46 -7.87 10.87
N PRO A 33 2.13 -7.56 11.99
CA PRO A 33 1.67 -6.49 12.88
C PRO A 33 1.70 -5.15 12.15
N ARG A 34 0.91 -4.17 12.63
CA ARG A 34 0.92 -2.81 12.08
C ARG A 34 2.33 -2.23 12.15
N LEU A 35 2.97 -2.13 10.99
CA LEU A 35 4.33 -1.63 10.87
C LEU A 35 4.25 -0.19 10.41
N GLN A 36 4.89 0.73 11.12
CA GLN A 36 5.15 2.09 10.63
C GLN A 36 6.52 2.16 9.94
N ARG A 37 7.02 1.01 9.48
CA ARG A 37 8.35 0.92 8.87
C ARG A 37 8.26 1.39 7.43
N ILE A 38 8.93 2.49 7.14
CA ILE A 38 9.14 2.96 5.77
C ILE A 38 10.27 2.12 5.16
N PRO A 39 10.06 1.43 4.04
CA PRO A 39 11.11 0.68 3.36
C PRO A 39 12.23 1.62 2.90
N ARG A 40 13.48 1.12 2.98
CA ARG A 40 14.69 1.90 2.63
C ARG A 40 14.74 2.25 1.14
N ASP A 41 14.02 1.49 0.31
CA ASP A 41 13.87 1.68 -1.12
C ASP A 41 13.00 2.89 -1.50
N ILE A 42 12.30 3.51 -0.54
CA ILE A 42 11.50 4.72 -0.80
C ILE A 42 12.37 5.97 -0.70
N PRO A 43 12.46 6.79 -1.77
CA PRO A 43 13.21 8.04 -1.73
C PRO A 43 12.61 9.02 -0.71
N GLU A 44 13.45 9.83 -0.07
CA GLU A 44 13.05 10.74 1.01
C GLU A 44 11.86 11.65 0.67
N ASP A 45 11.86 12.20 -0.55
CA ASP A 45 10.79 13.02 -1.10
C ASP A 45 9.42 12.32 -1.12
N LYS A 46 9.42 10.99 -1.29
CA LYS A 46 8.20 10.18 -1.41
C LYS A 46 7.79 9.50 -0.10
N LYS A 47 8.54 9.69 0.99
CA LYS A 47 8.19 9.13 2.31
C LYS A 47 6.87 9.70 2.82
N ALA A 48 6.63 11.00 2.64
CA ALA A 48 5.36 11.63 3.01
C ALA A 48 4.20 11.07 2.18
N LEU A 49 4.41 10.89 0.87
CA LEU A 49 3.42 10.27 -0.02
C LEU A 49 3.10 8.84 0.42
N PHE A 50 4.12 8.05 0.74
CA PHE A 50 3.96 6.68 1.23
C PHE A 50 3.10 6.61 2.49
N LEU A 51 3.37 7.46 3.48
CA LEU A 51 2.60 7.47 4.73
C LEU A 51 1.13 7.83 4.47
N SER A 52 0.88 8.86 3.66
CA SER A 52 -0.49 9.25 3.30
C SER A 52 -1.23 8.14 2.56
N ARG A 53 -0.58 7.46 1.61
CA ARG A 53 -1.15 6.30 0.90
C ARG A 53 -1.36 5.11 1.83
N LEU A 54 -0.42 4.84 2.73
CA LEU A 54 -0.53 3.74 3.69
C LEU A 54 -1.74 3.93 4.61
N GLU A 55 -1.96 5.14 5.11
CA GLU A 55 -3.14 5.46 5.91
C GLU A 55 -4.43 5.32 5.09
N TYR A 56 -4.43 5.81 3.85
CA TYR A 56 -5.56 5.63 2.94
C TYR A 56 -5.91 4.14 2.75
N TYR A 57 -4.91 3.30 2.48
CA TYR A 57 -5.13 1.86 2.32
C TYR A 57 -5.52 1.16 3.62
N ARG A 58 -5.01 1.59 4.78
CA ARG A 58 -5.47 1.09 6.09
C ARG A 58 -6.93 1.43 6.35
N GLN A 59 -7.39 2.60 5.90
CA GLN A 59 -8.81 2.98 5.98
C GLN A 59 -9.64 2.16 5.01
N LEU A 60 -9.13 1.91 3.80
CA LEU A 60 -9.79 1.11 2.78
C LEU A 60 -9.92 -0.37 3.19
N TYR A 61 -8.83 -0.94 3.71
CA TYR A 61 -8.79 -2.29 4.27
C TYR A 61 -9.24 -2.35 5.73
N ARG A 62 -9.92 -1.31 6.26
CA ARG A 62 -10.57 -1.45 7.57
C ARG A 62 -11.45 -2.70 7.49
N PRO A 63 -11.38 -3.57 8.51
CA PRO A 63 -12.13 -4.80 8.46
C PRO A 63 -13.61 -4.40 8.50
N THR A 64 -14.35 -4.68 7.43
CA THR A 64 -15.66 -5.31 7.64
C THR A 64 -15.33 -6.64 8.32
N CYS A 65 -15.17 -6.61 9.64
CA CYS A 65 -14.71 -7.73 10.47
C CYS A 65 -15.68 -8.92 10.47
N ASP A 66 -16.56 -9.04 9.48
CA ASP A 66 -17.75 -9.88 9.49
C ASP A 66 -17.95 -10.70 8.20
N GLN A 67 -17.10 -10.54 7.15
CA GLN A 67 -17.40 -11.18 5.85
C GLN A 67 -16.48 -12.34 5.42
N GLN A 68 -15.42 -12.69 6.15
CA GLN A 68 -14.48 -13.74 5.72
C GLN A 68 -14.66 -15.12 6.40
N GLU A 69 -15.68 -15.33 7.22
CA GLU A 69 -16.00 -16.67 7.76
C GLU A 69 -17.06 -17.44 6.94
N ALA A 70 -17.62 -16.87 5.86
CA ALA A 70 -18.75 -17.48 5.13
C ALA A 70 -18.40 -18.21 3.82
N GLU A 71 -17.16 -18.16 3.32
CA GLU A 71 -16.81 -18.67 1.98
C GLU A 71 -15.76 -19.80 1.96
N SER A 72 -15.55 -20.48 3.09
CA SER A 72 -14.74 -21.70 3.16
C SER A 72 -15.45 -22.85 3.87
N GLU A 73 -16.75 -23.02 3.61
CA GLU A 73 -17.46 -24.28 3.84
C GLU A 73 -18.47 -24.49 2.70
N ARG A 74 -18.02 -25.04 1.56
CA ARG A 74 -18.86 -25.76 0.60
C ARG A 74 -18.05 -26.82 -0.14
#